data_AF-A0A1Y6BEX4-F1
#
_entry.id   AF-A0A1Y6BEX4-F1
#
_cell.length_a   1.000
_cell.length_b   1.000
_cell.length_c   1.000
_cell.angle_alpha   90.00
_cell.angle_beta   90.00
_cell.angle_gamma   90.00
#
_symmetry.space_group_name_H-M   'P 1'
#
loop_
_entity.id
_entity.type
_entity.pdbx_description
1 polymer ?
#
loop_
_entity_poly.entity_id
_entity_poly.type
_entity_poly.pdbx_seq_one_letter_code
_entity_poly.pdbx_strand_id
1 'polypeptide(L)'
;MREVTKSEFKDAYIRYGGLKEGYDLEYWDQQINTAKKTGFKYLLKEPEPENAHRMMLVDDYSSKEIRMFFVSIGQEESIFNS
;
A
#
# COMPACT_ATOMS: atom_id res chain seq x y z
N MET A 1 -1.52 11.91 -2.68
CA MET A 1 -0.43 10.92 -2.62
C MET A 1 0.71 11.44 -3.49
N ARG A 2 1.97 11.12 -3.18
CA ARG A 2 3.13 11.47 -4.01
C ARG A 2 3.53 10.29 -4.89
N GLU A 3 3.95 10.53 -6.13
CA GLU A 3 4.55 9.50 -6.99
C GLU A 3 5.96 9.18 -6.48
N VAL A 4 6.28 7.90 -6.38
CA VAL A 4 7.55 7.39 -5.86
C VAL A 4 8.11 6.31 -6.76
N THR A 5 9.40 6.02 -6.60
CA THR A 5 10.01 4.86 -7.25
C THR A 5 9.50 3.56 -6.65
N LYS A 6 9.61 2.46 -7.41
CA LYS A 6 9.28 1.11 -6.92
C LYS A 6 10.10 0.71 -5.68
N SER A 7 11.36 1.16 -5.61
CA SER A 7 12.23 0.89 -4.45
C SER A 7 11.71 1.60 -3.21
N GLU A 8 11.44 2.91 -3.30
CA GLU A 8 10.88 3.68 -2.17
C GLU A 8 9.53 3.14 -1.73
N PHE A 9 8.69 2.70 -2.68
CA PHE A 9 7.41 2.08 -2.37
C PHE A 9 7.59 0.75 -1.62
N LYS A 10 8.57 -0.07 -2.02
CA LYS A 10 8.90 -1.31 -1.31
C LYS A 10 9.45 -1.05 0.08
N ASP A 11 10.29 -0.02 0.24
CA ASP A 11 10.83 0.36 1.54
C ASP A 11 9.72 0.83 2.47
N ALA A 12 8.76 1.62 1.98
CA ALA A 12 7.57 2.02 2.72
C ALA A 12 6.68 0.82 3.09
N TYR A 13 6.47 -0.12 2.16
CA TYR A 13 5.72 -1.35 2.40
C TYR A 13 6.31 -2.15 3.56
N ILE A 14 7.63 -2.38 3.54
CA ILE A 14 8.33 -3.14 4.59
C ILE A 14 8.30 -2.36 5.91
N ARG A 15 8.58 -1.05 5.86
CA ARG A 15 8.72 -0.19 7.03
C ARG A 15 7.40 -0.01 7.78
N TYR A 16 6.31 0.20 7.07
CA TYR A 16 5.02 0.58 7.66
C TYR A 16 3.99 -0.56 7.64
N GLY A 17 4.03 -1.44 6.64
CA GLY A 17 3.20 -2.65 6.59
C GLY A 17 3.68 -3.73 7.56
N GLY A 18 4.98 -3.70 7.89
CA GLY A 18 5.57 -4.29 9.09
C GLY A 18 5.06 -5.68 9.46
N LEU A 19 5.31 -6.69 8.61
CA LEU A 19 5.24 -8.14 8.92
C LEU A 19 4.02 -8.59 9.76
N LYS A 20 2.89 -7.89 9.63
CA LYS A 20 1.64 -8.22 10.31
C LYS A 20 0.75 -8.91 9.29
N GLU A 21 0.38 -10.16 9.59
CA GLU A 21 -0.61 -11.01 8.92
C GLU A 21 -0.90 -10.66 7.44
N GLY A 22 -0.05 -11.12 6.52
CA GLY A 22 -0.35 -11.14 5.08
C GLY A 22 0.39 -10.11 4.23
N TYR A 23 1.06 -9.11 4.82
CA TYR A 23 1.90 -8.16 4.08
C TYR A 23 3.40 -8.44 4.22
N ASP A 24 3.83 -9.58 3.69
CA ASP A 24 5.23 -9.99 3.62
C ASP A 24 5.84 -9.81 2.21
N LEU A 25 7.09 -10.23 2.05
CA LEU A 25 7.77 -10.20 0.75
C LEU A 25 7.15 -11.16 -0.26
N GLU A 26 6.52 -12.25 0.20
CA GLU A 26 5.83 -13.19 -0.67
C GLU A 26 4.60 -12.53 -1.31
N TYR A 27 3.76 -11.86 -0.52
CA TYR A 27 2.64 -11.07 -1.01
C TYR A 27 3.10 -9.97 -1.96
N TRP A 28 4.20 -9.29 -1.63
CA TRP A 28 4.79 -8.28 -2.52
C TRP A 28 5.10 -8.88 -3.90
N ASP A 29 5.75 -10.04 -3.94
CA ASP A 29 6.14 -10.66 -5.20
C ASP A 29 4.94 -11.21 -5.98
N GLN A 30 3.95 -11.76 -5.29
CA GLN A 30 2.75 -12.32 -5.91
C GLN A 30 1.76 -11.26 -6.41
N GLN A 31 1.62 -10.14 -5.69
CA GLN A 31 0.60 -9.15 -5.98
C GLN A 31 1.19 -7.91 -6.66
N ILE A 32 2.31 -7.37 -6.19
CA ILE A 32 2.83 -6.07 -6.65
C ILE A 32 3.90 -6.23 -7.72
N ASN A 33 4.88 -7.10 -7.51
CA ASN A 33 6.02 -7.30 -8.42
C ASN A 33 5.69 -8.27 -9.56
N THR A 34 4.59 -8.04 -10.28
CA THR A 34 4.14 -8.93 -11.34
C THR A 34 4.35 -8.33 -12.72
N ALA A 35 4.50 -9.18 -13.73
CA ALA A 35 4.58 -8.74 -15.14
C ALA A 35 3.36 -7.92 -15.59
N LYS A 36 2.18 -8.21 -15.02
CA LYS A 36 0.92 -7.47 -15.30
C LYS A 36 0.98 -6.00 -14.86
N LYS A 37 1.85 -5.66 -13.90
CA LYS A 37 2.03 -4.31 -13.36
C LYS A 37 3.25 -3.59 -13.95
N THR A 38 3.79 -4.11 -15.04
CA THR A 38 4.84 -3.43 -15.79
C THR A 38 4.32 -2.09 -16.31
N GLY A 39 5.03 -1.00 -15.98
CA GLY A 39 4.65 0.37 -16.36
C GLY A 39 3.60 1.01 -15.45
N PHE A 40 3.22 0.39 -14.33
CA PHE A 40 2.39 1.05 -13.33
C PHE A 40 3.19 2.09 -12.55
N LYS A 41 2.50 3.14 -12.13
CA LYS A 41 3.02 4.16 -11.20
C LYS A 41 2.79 3.73 -9.76
N TYR A 42 3.68 4.16 -8.87
CA TYR A 42 3.60 3.88 -7.44
C TYR A 42 3.29 5.17 -6.69
N LEU A 43 2.17 5.22 -5.99
CA LEU A 43 1.69 6.40 -5.28
C LEU A 43 1.63 6.13 -3.77
N LEU A 44 2.37 6.92 -2.99
CA LEU A 44 2.46 6.77 -1.55
C LEU A 44 1.84 7.97 -0.83
N LYS A 45 1.06 7.69 0.22
CA LYS A 45 0.78 8.62 1.30
C LYS A 45 1.26 7.97 2.59
N GLU A 46 2.21 8.60 3.27
CA GLU A 46 2.78 8.11 4.53
C GLU A 46 1.74 8.19 5.68
N PRO A 47 1.87 7.35 6.72
CA PRO A 47 1.02 7.44 7.90
C PRO A 47 1.28 8.73 8.68
N GLU A 48 0.27 9.21 9.38
CA GLU A 48 0.45 10.31 10.34
C GLU A 48 1.13 9.77 11.61
N PRO A 49 1.99 10.54 12.31
CA PRO A 49 2.84 10.01 13.37
C PRO A 49 2.10 9.51 14.63
N GLU A 50 0.87 9.95 14.86
CA GLU A 50 0.20 9.84 16.17
C GLU A 50 -0.91 8.79 16.25
N ASN A 51 -1.21 8.06 15.16
CA ASN A 51 -2.31 7.10 15.14
C ASN A 51 -1.86 5.68 14.82
N ALA A 52 -2.52 4.70 15.44
CA ALA A 52 -2.45 3.33 14.97
C ALA A 52 -3.10 3.25 13.59
N HIS A 53 -2.30 2.83 12.61
CA HIS A 53 -2.69 2.84 11.21
C HIS A 53 -2.72 1.45 10.62
N ARG A 54 -3.64 1.21 9.67
CA ARG A 54 -3.60 0.04 8.78
C ARG A 54 -3.17 0.45 7.40
N MET A 55 -2.28 -0.34 6.83
CA MET A 55 -1.84 -0.19 5.45
C MET A 55 -2.94 -0.67 4.51
N MET A 56 -3.30 0.18 3.55
CA MET A 56 -4.18 -0.14 2.44
C MET A 56 -3.36 -0.16 1.15
N LEU A 57 -3.55 -1.21 0.35
CA LEU A 57 -2.99 -1.35 -0.99
C LEU A 57 -4.12 -1.47 -1.99
N VAL A 58 -4.12 -0.56 -2.98
CA VAL A 58 -5.15 -0.53 -4.02
C VAL A 58 -4.48 -0.53 -5.39
N ASP A 59 -4.91 -1.46 -6.24
CA ASP A 59 -4.52 -1.52 -7.64
C ASP A 59 -5.59 -0.87 -8.51
N ASP A 60 -5.24 0.22 -9.18
CA ASP A 60 -6.10 0.88 -10.16
C ASP A 60 -5.59 0.54 -11.57
N TYR A 61 -6.19 -0.50 -12.17
CA TYR A 61 -5.83 -0.93 -13.51
C TYR A 61 -6.21 0.09 -14.60
N SER A 62 -7.20 0.94 -14.35
CA SER A 62 -7.65 1.93 -15.32
C SER A 62 -6.63 3.06 -15.48
N SER A 63 -6.10 3.54 -14.36
CA SER A 63 -5.06 4.57 -14.31
C SER A 63 -3.63 4.00 -14.34
N LYS A 64 -3.47 2.68 -14.25
CA LYS A 64 -2.18 1.99 -14.08
C LYS A 64 -1.41 2.50 -12.86
N GLU A 65 -2.08 2.52 -11.72
CA GLU A 65 -1.51 2.99 -10.46
C GLU A 65 -1.59 1.93 -9.37
N ILE A 66 -0.58 1.90 -8.51
CA ILE A 66 -0.58 1.16 -7.26
C ILE A 66 -0.50 2.18 -6.14
N ARG A 67 -1.51 2.21 -5.29
CA ARG A 67 -1.66 3.21 -4.23
C ARG A 67 -1.46 2.57 -2.88
N MET A 68 -0.53 3.12 -2.09
CA MET A 68 -0.35 2.78 -0.68
C MET A 68 -0.69 3.99 0.17
N PHE A 69 -1.56 3.76 1.15
CA PHE A 69 -1.93 4.78 2.12
C PHE A 69 -2.32 4.11 3.43
N PHE A 70 -2.43 4.94 4.47
CA PHE A 70 -2.65 4.49 5.83
C PHE A 70 -3.90 5.16 6.37
N VAL A 71 -4.81 4.35 6.90
CA VAL A 71 -6.05 4.80 7.54
C VAL A 71 -5.97 4.51 9.03
N SER A 72 -6.63 5.32 9.86
CA SER A 72 -6.76 4.95 11.28
C SER A 72 -7.65 3.71 11.41
N ILE A 73 -7.48 2.94 12.49
CA ILE A 73 -8.30 1.73 12.72
C ILE A 73 -9.80 2.09 12.73
N GLY A 74 -10.19 3.22 13.31
CA GLY A 74 -11.60 3.67 13.31
C GLY A 74 -12.13 4.08 11.93
N GLN A 75 -11.27 4.50 10.99
CA GLN A 75 -11.66 4.77 9.60
C GLN A 75 -11.84 3.49 8.78
N GLU A 76 -11.05 2.46 9.07
CA GLU A 76 -11.21 1.16 8.43
C GLU A 76 -12.56 0.53 8.78
N GLU A 77 -12.94 0.54 10.06
CA GLU A 77 -14.22 0.00 10.52
C GLU A 77 -15.43 0.66 9.84
N SER A 78 -15.35 1.93 9.48
CA SER A 78 -16.44 2.61 8.75
C SER A 78 -16.48 2.29 7.26
N ILE A 79 -15.33 1.95 6.65
CA ILE A 79 -15.23 1.55 5.23
C ILE A 79 -15.79 0.15 5.00
N PHE A 80 -15.62 -0.77 5.95
CA PHE A 80 -16.04 -2.18 5.80
C PHE A 80 -17.40 -2.51 6.44
N ASN A 81 -17.97 -1.63 7.26
CA ASN A 81 -19.31 -1.83 7.86
C ASN A 81 -20.44 -1.06 7.14
N SER A 82 -20.20 -0.50 5.95
CA SER A 82 -21.20 0.22 5.13
C SER A 82 -21.80 -0.64 4.02
#